data_AF-A0A445MGZ6-F1
#
_entry.id   AF-A0A445MGZ6-F1
#
_cell.length_a   1.000
_cell.length_b   1.000
_cell.length_c   1.000
_cell.angle_alpha   90.00
_cell.angle_beta   90.00
_cell.angle_gamma   90.00
#
_symmetry.space_group_name_H-M   'P 1'
#
loop_
_entity.id
_entity.type
_entity.pdbx_description
1 polymer ?
#
loop_
_entity_poly.entity_id
_entity_poly.type
_entity_poly.pdbx_seq_one_letter_code
_entity_poly.pdbx_strand_id
1 'polypeptide(L)'
;MADQYLLGAVFASILGFLLLLVGFHGSKGRARRTAGKCGSGPLVPGDGGTEVIIVGAGVAGSALAYTLGKDGRSVHVIERDLSEPDRIVGELLQPGGYLKLLELGLEAYKERYVYILCGSFQVPTELRDAFVAAIDKGSIRSMPNRSMPAAPHPTPGALLMGDAFNMRHPLTGGGMTVALSDIVVLRNLLKPLHNNLHDAAALCKYLESFYTLRKPVASTINTLAGALYKVFSASPADQARNEMRQACFDYLSLGGVFSNGPIALLSGLNPRPLSLVAHFFAVAIYGVGRLLLPFPSLKRLWIGARLISSSDVKGLDDVKLFVPIFGVKSLASFFALITCANAK
;
A
#
# COMPACT_ATOMS: atom_id res chain seq x y z
N MET A 1 5.91 -39.87 -12.71
CA MET A 1 4.67 -39.52 -13.46
C MET A 1 3.66 -38.74 -12.62
N ALA A 2 3.44 -39.05 -11.33
CA ALA A 2 2.50 -38.30 -10.47
C ALA A 2 2.85 -36.80 -10.26
N ASP A 3 4.14 -36.43 -10.23
CA ASP A 3 4.58 -35.04 -10.04
C ASP A 3 4.18 -34.07 -11.16
N GLN A 4 4.08 -34.53 -12.41
CA GLN A 4 3.69 -33.67 -13.54
C GLN A 4 2.19 -33.36 -13.54
N TYR A 5 1.35 -34.31 -13.12
CA TYR A 5 -0.09 -34.10 -13.00
C TYR A 5 -0.45 -33.27 -11.75
N LEU A 6 0.36 -33.35 -10.69
CA LEU A 6 0.18 -32.60 -9.45
C LEU A 6 0.54 -31.12 -9.61
N LEU A 7 1.65 -30.81 -10.29
CA LEU A 7 1.93 -29.44 -10.75
C LEU A 7 0.78 -28.95 -11.63
N GLY A 8 0.33 -29.78 -12.58
CA GLY A 8 -0.78 -29.47 -13.48
C GLY A 8 -2.08 -29.11 -12.76
N ALA A 9 -2.45 -29.80 -11.67
CA ALA A 9 -3.67 -29.54 -10.91
C ALA A 9 -3.60 -28.25 -10.05
N VAL A 10 -2.44 -27.98 -9.46
CA VAL A 10 -2.18 -26.74 -8.72
C VAL A 10 -2.14 -25.56 -9.68
N PHE A 11 -1.45 -25.70 -10.82
CA PHE A 11 -1.47 -24.72 -11.90
C PHE A 11 -2.88 -24.53 -12.49
N ALA A 12 -3.68 -25.59 -12.66
CA ALA A 12 -5.05 -25.49 -13.17
C ALA A 12 -5.99 -24.79 -12.18
N SER A 13 -5.81 -25.00 -10.87
CA SER A 13 -6.59 -24.31 -9.84
C SER A 13 -6.19 -22.84 -9.68
N ILE A 14 -4.89 -22.53 -9.77
CA ILE A 14 -4.37 -21.16 -9.79
C ILE A 14 -4.78 -20.43 -11.09
N LEU A 15 -4.72 -21.12 -12.24
CA LEU A 15 -5.11 -20.59 -13.55
C LEU A 15 -6.64 -20.40 -13.66
N GLY A 16 -7.44 -21.34 -13.14
CA GLY A 16 -8.89 -21.21 -13.05
C GLY A 16 -9.33 -20.05 -12.16
N PHE A 17 -8.61 -19.83 -11.06
CA PHE A 17 -8.81 -18.67 -10.18
C PHE A 17 -8.38 -17.35 -10.84
N LEU A 18 -7.26 -17.33 -11.57
CA LEU A 18 -6.81 -16.18 -12.36
C LEU A 18 -7.77 -15.83 -13.52
N LEU A 19 -8.29 -16.84 -14.23
CA LEU A 19 -9.25 -16.65 -15.32
C LEU A 19 -10.61 -16.13 -14.82
N LEU A 20 -11.06 -16.59 -13.65
CA LEU A 20 -12.23 -16.01 -12.97
C LEU A 20 -12.02 -14.54 -12.61
N LEU A 21 -10.81 -14.13 -12.20
CA LEU A 21 -10.49 -12.74 -11.88
C LEU A 21 -10.39 -11.82 -13.12
N VAL A 22 -9.95 -12.35 -14.26
CA VAL A 22 -9.85 -11.59 -15.53
C VAL A 22 -11.22 -11.45 -16.21
N GLY A 23 -12.11 -12.46 -16.08
CA GLY A 23 -13.46 -12.47 -16.67
C GLY A 23 -14.44 -11.41 -16.13
N PHE A 24 -14.14 -10.77 -15.00
CA PHE A 24 -14.98 -9.71 -14.41
C PHE A 24 -14.67 -8.28 -14.92
N HIS A 25 -13.90 -8.13 -16.01
CA HIS A 25 -13.75 -6.84 -16.71
C HIS A 25 -15.05 -6.45 -17.43
N GLY A 26 -15.96 -5.79 -16.71
CA GLY A 26 -17.12 -5.18 -17.36
C GLY A 26 -18.21 -4.72 -16.40
N SER A 27 -18.00 -3.61 -15.68
CA SER A 27 -19.12 -2.77 -15.31
C SER A 27 -18.71 -1.30 -15.24
N LYS A 28 -19.14 -0.53 -16.24
CA LYS A 28 -19.03 0.93 -16.28
C LYS A 28 -19.95 1.51 -15.21
N GLY A 29 -19.38 1.92 -14.08
CA GLY A 29 -20.07 2.70 -13.06
C GLY A 29 -20.40 4.11 -13.59
N ARG A 30 -21.66 4.34 -13.96
CA ARG A 30 -22.18 5.64 -14.37
C ARG A 30 -22.31 6.55 -13.13
N ALA A 31 -21.44 7.56 -13.02
CA ALA A 31 -21.54 8.57 -11.98
C ALA A 31 -22.79 9.44 -12.18
N ARG A 32 -23.72 9.39 -11.23
CA ARG A 32 -24.95 10.20 -11.20
C ARG A 32 -24.62 11.58 -10.63
N ARG A 33 -24.73 12.63 -11.45
CA ARG A 33 -24.67 14.03 -11.01
C ARG A 33 -25.96 14.38 -10.27
N THR A 34 -25.85 14.79 -9.01
CA THR A 34 -26.92 15.48 -8.29
C THR A 34 -26.48 16.91 -8.01
N ALA A 35 -27.06 17.85 -8.78
CA ALA A 35 -26.95 19.28 -8.53
C ALA A 35 -27.82 19.63 -7.30
N GLY A 36 -27.19 20.10 -6.23
CA GLY A 36 -27.85 20.66 -5.05
C GLY A 36 -27.53 22.15 -4.96
N LYS A 37 -28.57 22.97 -4.83
CA LYS A 37 -28.54 24.44 -4.72
C LYS A 37 -28.27 24.90 -3.27
N CYS A 38 -27.85 26.17 -3.14
CA CYS A 38 -27.73 27.04 -1.95
C CYS A 38 -26.44 26.93 -1.10
N GLY A 39 -25.89 28.02 -0.53
CA GLY A 39 -26.37 29.42 -0.45
C GLY A 39 -25.19 30.39 -0.22
N SER A 40 -25.40 31.65 -0.60
CA SER A 40 -24.39 32.72 -0.65
C SER A 40 -24.19 33.39 0.72
N GLY A 41 -23.00 33.24 1.30
CA GLY A 41 -22.46 34.16 2.32
C GLY A 41 -21.61 35.26 1.67
N PRO A 42 -21.39 36.42 2.34
CA PRO A 42 -20.72 37.56 1.72
C PRO A 42 -19.22 37.29 1.50
N LEU A 43 -18.77 37.55 0.27
CA LEU A 43 -17.38 37.51 -0.16
C LEU A 43 -16.66 38.79 0.31
N VAL A 44 -15.57 38.65 1.08
CA VAL A 44 -14.63 39.73 1.34
C VAL A 44 -13.56 39.69 0.24
N PRO A 45 -13.34 40.80 -0.51
CA PRO A 45 -12.33 40.81 -1.58
C PRO A 45 -10.93 40.99 -0.99
N GLY A 46 -10.05 40.02 -1.22
CA GLY A 46 -8.65 40.06 -0.81
C GLY A 46 -7.73 40.43 -1.98
N ASP A 47 -7.02 41.54 -1.82
CA ASP A 47 -5.84 41.99 -2.56
C ASP A 47 -4.79 40.88 -2.76
N GLY A 48 -4.38 40.61 -4.01
CA GLY A 48 -3.16 39.85 -4.38
C GLY A 48 -2.85 38.54 -3.65
N GLY A 49 -3.85 37.95 -2.98
CA GLY A 49 -3.66 37.13 -1.79
C GLY A 49 -3.19 35.71 -2.06
N THR A 50 -2.48 35.13 -1.10
CA THR A 50 -2.16 33.70 -1.06
C THR A 50 -3.43 32.87 -1.27
N GLU A 51 -3.44 32.02 -2.29
CA GLU A 51 -4.57 31.12 -2.58
C GLU A 51 -4.51 29.86 -1.73
N VAL A 52 -3.29 29.36 -1.44
CA VAL A 52 -3.07 28.12 -0.72
C VAL A 52 -2.01 28.30 0.36
N ILE A 53 -2.35 27.93 1.58
CA ILE A 53 -1.41 27.85 2.70
C ILE A 53 -1.10 26.37 2.96
N ILE A 54 0.18 26.02 3.00
CA ILE A 54 0.66 24.69 3.33
C ILE A 54 1.42 24.76 4.66
N VAL A 55 0.95 24.01 5.65
CA VAL A 55 1.61 23.91 6.96
C VAL A 55 2.42 22.61 7.00
N GLY A 56 3.74 22.75 7.02
CA GLY A 56 4.74 21.68 6.99
C GLY A 56 5.44 21.57 5.63
N ALA A 57 6.77 21.70 5.61
CA ALA A 57 7.65 21.56 4.46
C ALA A 57 8.29 20.17 4.34
N GLY A 58 7.65 19.14 4.92
CA GLY A 58 8.03 17.74 4.69
C GLY A 58 7.80 17.30 3.24
N VAL A 59 8.06 16.01 2.95
CA VAL A 59 7.94 15.44 1.59
C VAL A 59 6.62 15.80 0.91
N ALA A 60 5.49 15.67 1.62
CA ALA A 60 4.18 15.96 1.07
C ALA A 60 3.97 17.47 0.80
N GLY A 61 4.29 18.32 1.78
CA GLY A 61 4.04 19.76 1.70
C GLY A 61 4.94 20.45 0.69
N SER A 62 6.24 20.15 0.70
CA SER A 62 7.19 20.72 -0.27
C SER A 62 6.89 20.29 -1.71
N ALA A 63 6.55 19.01 -1.93
CA ALA A 63 6.18 18.54 -3.26
C ALA A 63 4.84 19.13 -3.73
N LEU A 64 3.85 19.30 -2.84
CA LEU A 64 2.60 19.99 -3.18
C LEU A 64 2.86 21.46 -3.52
N ALA A 65 3.67 22.16 -2.74
CA ALA A 65 3.98 23.57 -2.95
C ALA A 65 4.63 23.80 -4.32
N TYR A 66 5.65 23.01 -4.63
CA TYR A 66 6.30 23.04 -5.95
C TYR A 66 5.31 22.81 -7.09
N THR A 67 4.46 21.79 -6.93
CA THR A 67 3.49 21.39 -7.94
C THR A 67 2.44 22.46 -8.21
N LEU A 68 1.84 23.01 -7.15
CA LEU A 68 0.83 24.07 -7.27
C LEU A 68 1.44 25.38 -7.78
N GLY A 69 2.66 25.72 -7.36
CA GLY A 69 3.39 26.88 -7.88
C GLY A 69 3.68 26.75 -9.38
N LYS A 70 4.04 25.54 -9.85
CA LYS A 70 4.22 25.26 -11.29
C LYS A 70 2.92 25.38 -12.09
N ASP A 71 1.78 25.09 -11.46
CA ASP A 71 0.44 25.34 -12.03
C ASP A 71 0.01 26.82 -11.95
N GLY A 72 0.89 27.72 -11.50
CA GLY A 72 0.68 29.17 -11.45
C GLY A 72 -0.06 29.68 -10.20
N ARG A 73 -0.22 28.84 -9.17
CA ARG A 73 -0.93 29.22 -7.94
C ARG A 73 -0.04 29.97 -6.96
N SER A 74 -0.63 30.91 -6.23
CA SER A 74 0.05 31.60 -5.11
C SER A 74 0.04 30.73 -3.86
N VAL A 75 1.20 30.15 -3.52
CA VAL A 75 1.35 29.21 -2.40
C VAL A 75 2.26 29.79 -1.32
N HIS A 76 1.80 29.75 -0.07
CA HIS A 76 2.62 30.07 1.09
C HIS A 76 2.88 28.81 1.91
N VAL A 77 4.15 28.50 2.17
CA VAL A 77 4.56 27.34 2.96
C VAL A 77 5.06 27.82 4.31
N ILE A 78 4.49 27.27 5.38
CA ILE A 78 4.87 27.55 6.75
C ILE A 78 5.48 26.27 7.31
N GLU A 79 6.74 26.32 7.72
CA GLU A 79 7.40 25.26 8.46
C GLU A 79 7.84 25.82 9.82
N ARG A 80 7.76 24.98 10.85
CA ARG A 80 8.10 25.37 12.22
C ARG A 80 9.59 25.70 12.35
N ASP A 81 10.43 24.95 11.64
CA ASP A 81 11.88 25.08 11.69
C ASP A 81 12.50 24.71 10.33
N LEU A 82 13.29 25.64 9.79
CA LEU A 82 14.00 25.47 8.52
C LEU A 82 15.36 24.78 8.68
N SER A 83 15.77 24.48 9.92
CA SER A 83 16.98 23.70 10.17
C SER A 83 16.82 22.28 9.60
N GLU A 84 17.95 21.71 9.14
CA GLU A 84 17.94 20.33 8.67
C GLU A 84 17.54 19.41 9.84
N PRO A 85 16.46 18.62 9.70
CA PRO A 85 16.02 17.80 10.79
C PRO A 85 17.05 16.70 11.10
N ASP A 86 17.53 16.63 12.33
CA ASP A 86 18.31 15.48 12.79
C ASP A 86 17.39 14.28 13.09
N ARG A 87 16.80 13.73 12.03
CA ARG A 87 15.98 12.51 12.06
C ARG A 87 16.14 11.75 10.76
N ILE A 88 16.03 10.43 10.84
CA ILE A 88 16.02 9.59 9.64
C ILE A 88 14.67 9.77 8.94
N VAL A 89 14.68 10.26 7.71
CA VAL A 89 13.48 10.46 6.88
C VAL A 89 13.79 9.96 5.48
N GLY A 90 12.86 9.21 4.90
CA GLY A 90 12.91 8.87 3.48
C GLY A 90 13.97 7.85 3.09
N GLU A 91 14.20 6.83 3.93
CA GLU A 91 15.19 5.76 3.72
C GLU A 91 15.02 5.00 2.40
N LEU A 92 13.77 4.85 1.94
CA LEU A 92 13.42 4.11 0.74
C LEU A 92 12.31 4.83 -0.02
N LEU A 93 12.58 5.16 -1.28
CA LEU A 93 11.55 5.54 -2.23
C LEU A 93 11.25 4.36 -3.15
N GLN A 94 10.03 3.83 -3.08
CA GLN A 94 9.64 2.75 -3.97
C GLN A 94 9.58 3.23 -5.44
N PRO A 95 9.84 2.36 -6.43
CA PRO A 95 9.80 2.71 -7.86
C PRO A 95 8.52 3.44 -8.30
N GLY A 96 7.35 3.04 -7.79
CA GLY A 96 6.09 3.73 -8.06
C GLY A 96 6.06 5.16 -7.52
N GLY A 97 6.71 5.42 -6.38
CA GLY A 97 6.89 6.77 -5.84
C GLY A 97 7.85 7.60 -6.70
N TYR A 98 8.92 6.98 -7.18
CA TYR A 98 9.85 7.59 -8.14
C TYR A 98 9.12 8.04 -9.41
N LEU A 99 8.27 7.20 -10.00
CA LEU A 99 7.46 7.60 -11.16
C LEU A 99 6.54 8.79 -10.85
N LYS A 100 6.02 8.91 -9.62
CA LYS A 100 5.23 10.08 -9.20
C LYS A 100 6.08 11.33 -9.05
N LEU A 101 7.34 11.25 -8.58
CA LEU A 101 8.26 12.38 -8.62
C LEU A 101 8.46 12.90 -10.05
N LEU A 102 8.68 11.99 -11.01
CA LEU A 102 8.82 12.37 -12.42
C LEU A 102 7.55 13.04 -12.94
N GLU A 103 6.37 12.47 -12.64
CA GLU A 103 5.08 13.03 -13.04
C GLU A 103 4.82 14.44 -12.45
N LEU A 104 5.37 14.74 -11.28
CA LEU A 104 5.31 16.06 -10.65
C LEU A 104 6.38 17.03 -11.20
N GLY A 105 7.32 16.56 -12.02
CA GLY A 105 8.43 17.35 -12.55
C GLY A 105 9.56 17.59 -11.52
N LEU A 106 9.65 16.78 -10.47
CA LEU A 106 10.66 16.85 -9.42
C LEU A 106 11.92 16.05 -9.78
N GLU A 107 12.31 16.09 -11.05
CA GLU A 107 13.36 15.26 -11.63
C GLU A 107 14.76 15.60 -11.13
N ALA A 108 14.99 16.84 -10.68
CA ALA A 108 16.28 17.25 -10.13
C ALA A 108 16.68 16.47 -8.86
N TYR A 109 15.72 15.80 -8.20
CA TYR A 109 15.96 15.02 -6.98
C TYR A 109 16.30 13.53 -7.26
N LYS A 110 16.45 13.14 -8.54
CA LYS A 110 16.78 11.76 -8.95
C LYS A 110 18.06 11.21 -8.33
N GLU A 111 19.11 12.02 -8.21
CA GLU A 111 20.44 11.57 -7.80
C GLU A 111 20.60 11.33 -6.30
N ARG A 112 19.62 11.76 -5.49
CA ARG A 112 19.74 11.68 -4.01
C ARG A 112 19.14 10.41 -3.41
N TYR A 113 18.36 9.64 -4.19
CA TYR A 113 17.83 8.35 -3.76
C TYR A 113 18.82 7.24 -4.13
N VAL A 114 19.69 6.88 -3.19
CA VAL A 114 20.51 5.67 -3.30
C VAL A 114 19.58 4.47 -3.16
N TYR A 115 19.45 3.67 -4.22
CA TYR A 115 18.78 2.38 -4.16
C TYR A 115 19.64 1.41 -3.35
N ILE A 116 19.53 1.46 -2.02
CA ILE A 116 20.12 0.44 -1.16
C ILE A 116 19.21 -0.79 -1.27
N LEU A 117 19.48 -1.62 -2.27
CA LEU A 117 18.99 -3.00 -2.33
C LEU A 117 19.60 -3.74 -1.14
N CYS A 118 18.95 -3.67 0.01
CA CYS A 118 19.30 -4.49 1.17
C CYS A 118 18.79 -5.92 0.93
N GLY A 119 19.44 -6.60 -0.01
CA GLY A 119 19.36 -8.05 -0.13
C GLY A 119 20.23 -8.66 0.95
N SER A 120 19.60 -9.42 1.86
CA SER A 120 20.22 -10.44 2.72
C SER A 120 21.43 -10.02 3.58
N PHE A 121 21.21 -9.70 4.87
CA PHE A 121 22.11 -9.81 6.06
C PHE A 121 23.63 -9.58 5.93
N GLN A 122 24.11 -9.00 4.84
CA GLN A 122 25.50 -8.73 4.52
C GLN A 122 25.52 -7.28 4.11
N VAL A 123 25.87 -6.42 5.07
CA VAL A 123 26.19 -5.02 4.76
C VAL A 123 27.25 -5.06 3.64
N PRO A 124 27.00 -4.40 2.48
CA PRO A 124 27.98 -4.34 1.40
C PRO A 124 29.34 -3.92 1.94
N THR A 125 30.41 -4.49 1.41
CA THR A 125 31.79 -4.26 1.91
C THR A 125 32.12 -2.77 1.98
N GLU A 126 31.59 -1.98 1.04
CA GLU A 126 31.74 -0.54 0.94
C GLU A 126 31.04 0.23 2.07
N LEU A 127 30.01 -0.36 2.69
CA LEU A 127 29.25 0.23 3.80
C LEU A 127 29.65 -0.33 5.17
N ARG A 128 30.49 -1.38 5.21
CA ARG A 128 30.84 -2.09 6.45
C ARG A 128 31.55 -1.20 7.45
N ASP A 129 32.54 -0.43 7.02
CA ASP A 129 33.32 0.44 7.90
C ASP A 129 32.46 1.58 8.46
N ALA A 130 31.62 2.18 7.61
CA ALA A 130 30.66 3.21 8.03
C ALA A 130 29.63 2.64 9.03
N PHE A 131 29.15 1.41 8.80
CA PHE A 131 28.22 0.72 9.70
C PHE A 131 28.87 0.43 11.06
N VAL A 132 30.07 -0.16 11.09
CA VAL A 132 30.80 -0.44 12.34
C VAL A 132 31.10 0.85 13.09
N ALA A 133 31.58 1.89 12.39
CA ALA A 133 31.82 3.19 13.01
C ALA A 133 30.55 3.83 13.60
N ALA A 134 29.38 3.63 12.99
CA ALA A 134 28.11 4.10 13.52
C ALA A 134 27.66 3.32 14.77
N ILE A 135 27.89 2.00 14.81
CA ILE A 135 27.64 1.16 15.98
C ILE A 135 28.56 1.54 17.14
N ASP A 136 29.86 1.68 16.89
CA ASP A 136 30.87 2.01 17.91
C ASP A 136 30.65 3.40 18.49
N LYS A 137 30.16 4.36 17.68
CA LYS A 137 29.73 5.68 18.16
C LYS A 137 28.48 5.64 19.06
N GLY A 138 27.75 4.51 19.09
CA GLY A 138 26.54 4.35 19.89
C GLY A 138 25.37 5.24 19.45
N SER A 139 25.45 5.87 18.27
CA SER A 139 24.40 6.77 17.75
C SER A 139 23.27 5.98 17.07
N ILE A 140 22.75 4.96 17.74
CA ILE A 140 21.63 4.15 17.25
C ILE A 140 20.34 4.94 17.49
N ARG A 141 19.69 5.35 16.39
CA ARG A 141 18.41 6.04 16.44
C ARG A 141 17.27 5.02 16.37
N SER A 142 16.27 5.20 17.22
CA SER A 142 15.03 4.40 17.19
C SER A 142 13.86 5.28 16.79
N MET A 143 13.03 4.78 15.88
CA MET A 143 11.79 5.43 15.47
C MET A 143 10.61 4.49 15.74
N PRO A 144 9.49 5.00 16.28
CA PRO A 144 8.34 4.17 16.56
C PRO A 144 7.67 3.72 15.25
N ASN A 145 7.39 2.42 15.13
CA ASN A 145 6.53 1.89 14.08
C ASN A 145 5.07 2.27 14.35
N ARG A 146 4.66 3.45 13.89
CA ARG A 146 3.27 3.92 14.03
C ARG A 146 2.42 3.47 12.85
N SER A 147 1.14 3.21 13.13
CA SER A 147 0.12 2.96 12.13
C SER A 147 -1.10 3.78 12.50
N MET A 148 -1.65 4.53 11.55
CA MET A 148 -2.81 5.38 11.76
C MET A 148 -3.71 5.34 10.52
N PRO A 149 -4.92 4.77 10.63
CA PRO A 149 -5.85 4.70 9.51
C PRO A 149 -6.30 6.10 9.09
N ALA A 150 -6.67 6.25 7.82
CA ALA A 150 -7.22 7.49 7.31
C ALA A 150 -8.64 7.69 7.85
N ALA A 151 -8.85 8.73 8.65
CA ALA A 151 -10.17 9.15 9.13
C ALA A 151 -10.48 10.55 8.55
N PRO A 152 -11.09 10.63 7.36
CA PRO A 152 -11.38 11.93 6.76
C PRO A 152 -12.42 12.67 7.58
N HIS A 153 -12.07 13.90 7.97
CA HIS A 153 -12.98 14.87 8.59
C HIS A 153 -13.11 16.06 7.65
N PRO A 154 -14.12 16.08 6.75
CA PRO A 154 -14.33 17.17 5.81
C PRO A 154 -14.44 18.50 6.57
N THR A 155 -13.47 19.38 6.34
CA THR A 155 -13.37 20.67 7.00
C THR A 155 -13.29 21.73 5.91
N PRO A 156 -14.31 22.60 5.75
CA PRO A 156 -14.28 23.65 4.74
C PRO A 156 -13.01 24.48 4.81
N GLY A 157 -12.29 24.56 3.68
CA GLY A 157 -11.04 25.31 3.56
C GLY A 157 -9.78 24.60 4.07
N ALA A 158 -9.88 23.36 4.58
CA ALA A 158 -8.73 22.62 5.10
C ALA A 158 -8.69 21.16 4.61
N LEU A 159 -7.47 20.66 4.35
CA LEU A 159 -7.22 19.28 3.95
C LEU A 159 -5.97 18.75 4.68
N LEU A 160 -6.09 17.58 5.30
CA LEU A 160 -4.97 16.90 5.96
C LEU A 160 -4.35 15.87 5.01
N MET A 161 -3.01 15.80 4.96
CA MET A 161 -2.28 14.88 4.08
C MET A 161 -1.00 14.33 4.71
N GLY A 162 -0.38 13.37 4.02
CA GLY A 162 0.86 12.71 4.45
C GLY A 162 0.64 11.88 5.72
N ASP A 163 1.71 11.73 6.50
CA ASP A 163 1.66 10.97 7.76
C ASP A 163 0.80 11.66 8.84
N ALA A 164 0.53 12.96 8.71
CA ALA A 164 -0.45 13.62 9.58
C ALA A 164 -1.88 13.10 9.34
N PHE A 165 -2.17 12.57 8.15
CA PHE A 165 -3.49 12.02 7.79
C PHE A 165 -3.54 10.48 7.83
N ASN A 166 -2.49 9.81 7.37
CA ASN A 166 -2.46 8.36 7.28
C ASN A 166 -1.03 7.81 7.37
N MET A 167 -0.68 7.27 8.54
CA MET A 167 0.57 6.54 8.78
C MET A 167 0.40 5.05 8.52
N ARG A 168 1.47 4.40 8.10
CA ARG A 168 1.52 2.97 7.79
C ARG A 168 2.81 2.37 8.32
N HIS A 169 2.80 1.05 8.49
CA HIS A 169 3.99 0.33 8.92
C HIS A 169 5.17 0.58 7.95
N PRO A 170 6.35 0.99 8.42
CA PRO A 170 7.45 1.44 7.55
C PRO A 170 8.15 0.30 6.80
N LEU A 171 7.89 -0.96 7.16
CA LEU A 171 8.50 -2.16 6.56
C LEU A 171 8.56 -2.16 5.03
N THR A 172 7.54 -1.65 4.36
CA THR A 172 7.49 -1.64 2.88
C THR A 172 7.99 -0.33 2.28
N GLY A 173 8.42 0.65 3.08
CA GLY A 173 8.85 1.97 2.57
C GLY A 173 7.79 2.72 1.75
N GLY A 174 6.51 2.37 1.88
CA GLY A 174 5.43 2.92 1.05
C GLY A 174 4.97 4.34 1.42
N GLY A 175 5.54 4.90 2.49
CA GLY A 175 5.21 6.23 3.04
C GLY A 175 5.19 7.33 1.98
N MET A 176 6.36 7.57 1.40
CA MET A 176 6.57 8.61 0.38
C MET A 176 5.79 8.33 -0.91
N THR A 177 5.67 7.08 -1.32
CA THR A 177 4.92 6.69 -2.52
C THR A 177 3.45 7.08 -2.43
N VAL A 178 2.81 6.82 -1.29
CA VAL A 178 1.42 7.24 -1.06
C VAL A 178 1.31 8.76 -1.02
N ALA A 179 2.23 9.45 -0.33
CA ALA A 179 2.23 10.91 -0.25
C ALA A 179 2.35 11.57 -1.63
N LEU A 180 3.28 11.12 -2.47
CA LEU A 180 3.47 11.63 -3.83
C LEU A 180 2.28 11.29 -4.74
N SER A 181 1.69 10.10 -4.58
CA SER A 181 0.46 9.73 -5.30
C SER A 181 -0.72 10.61 -4.89
N ASP A 182 -0.84 10.94 -3.59
CA ASP A 182 -1.88 11.83 -3.07
C ASP A 182 -1.75 13.24 -3.70
N ILE A 183 -0.53 13.76 -3.85
CA ILE A 183 -0.27 15.06 -4.51
C ILE A 183 -0.70 15.02 -5.97
N VAL A 184 -0.39 13.96 -6.70
CA VAL A 184 -0.83 13.80 -8.10
C VAL A 184 -2.35 13.84 -8.20
N VAL A 185 -3.06 13.12 -7.33
CA VAL A 185 -4.53 13.14 -7.29
C VAL A 185 -5.04 14.54 -6.97
N LEU A 186 -4.49 15.19 -5.94
CA LEU A 186 -4.92 16.52 -5.52
C LEU A 186 -4.65 17.58 -6.58
N ARG A 187 -3.47 17.60 -7.19
CA ARG A 187 -3.13 18.46 -8.34
C ARG A 187 -4.16 18.32 -9.44
N ASN A 188 -4.47 17.09 -9.84
CA ASN A 188 -5.41 16.82 -10.94
C ASN A 188 -6.84 17.26 -10.59
N LEU A 189 -7.25 17.18 -9.33
CA LEU A 189 -8.52 17.72 -8.84
C LEU A 189 -8.52 19.25 -8.82
N LEU A 190 -7.43 19.89 -8.40
CA LEU A 190 -7.35 21.35 -8.31
C LEU A 190 -7.14 22.02 -9.67
N LYS A 191 -6.59 21.31 -10.66
CA LYS A 191 -6.28 21.87 -11.99
C LYS A 191 -7.49 22.49 -12.69
N PRO A 192 -8.68 21.86 -12.76
CA PRO A 192 -9.86 22.50 -13.36
C PRO A 192 -10.36 23.75 -12.63
N LEU A 193 -9.94 23.99 -11.38
CA LEU A 193 -10.40 25.09 -10.52
C LEU A 193 -9.49 26.32 -10.60
N HIS A 194 -9.00 26.68 -11.79
CA HIS A 194 -7.95 27.69 -11.98
C HIS A 194 -8.26 29.06 -11.35
N ASN A 195 -9.54 29.46 -11.22
CA ASN A 195 -9.90 30.84 -10.86
C ASN A 195 -10.63 30.99 -9.52
N ASN A 196 -10.91 29.91 -8.79
CA ASN A 196 -11.67 30.03 -7.54
C ASN A 196 -11.48 28.84 -6.59
N LEU A 197 -10.75 29.08 -5.50
CA LEU A 197 -10.68 28.20 -4.32
C LEU A 197 -11.38 28.79 -3.09
N HIS A 198 -12.04 29.95 -3.24
CA HIS A 198 -12.58 30.73 -2.13
C HIS A 198 -13.92 30.19 -1.59
N ASP A 199 -14.66 29.41 -2.39
CA ASP A 199 -15.85 28.70 -1.90
C ASP A 199 -15.42 27.45 -1.13
N ALA A 200 -15.13 27.63 0.15
CA ALA A 200 -14.67 26.58 1.04
C ALA A 200 -15.66 25.39 1.14
N ALA A 201 -16.97 25.64 1.05
CA ALA A 201 -17.99 24.60 1.15
C ALA A 201 -18.07 23.77 -0.14
N ALA A 202 -18.11 24.43 -1.31
CA ALA A 202 -18.09 23.74 -2.59
C ALA A 202 -16.77 22.98 -2.82
N LEU A 203 -15.64 23.61 -2.45
CA LEU A 203 -14.33 22.98 -2.54
C LEU A 203 -14.24 21.76 -1.63
N CYS A 204 -14.73 21.84 -0.39
CA CYS A 204 -14.77 20.69 0.52
C CYS A 204 -15.53 19.52 -0.09
N LYS A 205 -16.73 19.75 -0.62
CA LYS A 205 -17.55 18.73 -1.28
C LYS A 205 -16.88 18.16 -2.52
N TYR A 206 -16.20 18.99 -3.29
CA TYR A 206 -15.46 18.57 -4.47
C TYR A 206 -14.26 17.69 -4.09
N LEU A 207 -13.51 18.09 -3.06
CA LEU A 207 -12.35 17.37 -2.54
C LEU A 207 -12.69 16.10 -1.77
N GLU A 208 -13.96 15.82 -1.44
CA GLU A 208 -14.34 14.48 -0.94
C GLU A 208 -13.95 13.36 -1.93
N SER A 209 -13.92 13.68 -3.23
CA SER A 209 -13.45 12.76 -4.27
C SER A 209 -11.99 12.32 -4.09
N PHE A 210 -11.14 13.16 -3.49
CA PHE A 210 -9.76 12.81 -3.14
C PHE A 210 -9.70 11.54 -2.29
N TYR A 211 -10.54 11.45 -1.26
CA TYR A 211 -10.59 10.29 -0.37
C TYR A 211 -11.02 9.00 -1.08
N THR A 212 -11.77 9.11 -2.19
CA THR A 212 -12.14 7.95 -3.00
C THR A 212 -11.02 7.58 -3.99
N LEU A 213 -10.44 8.57 -4.65
CA LEU A 213 -9.42 8.38 -5.68
C LEU A 213 -8.10 7.86 -5.11
N ARG A 214 -7.73 8.24 -3.89
CA ARG A 214 -6.49 7.77 -3.25
C ARG A 214 -6.56 6.32 -2.74
N LYS A 215 -7.77 5.84 -2.42
CA LYS A 215 -8.00 4.56 -1.72
C LYS A 215 -7.26 3.40 -2.38
N PRO A 216 -7.32 3.16 -3.71
CA PRO A 216 -6.69 1.99 -4.31
C PRO A 216 -5.19 1.87 -4.04
N VAL A 217 -4.45 2.98 -4.16
CA VAL A 217 -2.99 3.00 -3.91
C VAL A 217 -2.71 2.89 -2.42
N ALA A 218 -3.35 3.75 -1.62
CA ALA A 218 -3.11 3.82 -0.18
C ALA A 218 -3.48 2.51 0.52
N SER A 219 -4.66 1.95 0.25
CA SER A 219 -5.13 0.72 0.90
C SER A 219 -4.29 -0.49 0.49
N THR A 220 -3.89 -0.62 -0.77
CA THR A 220 -3.05 -1.73 -1.22
C THR A 220 -1.70 -1.72 -0.52
N ILE A 221 -1.03 -0.56 -0.47
CA ILE A 221 0.27 -0.40 0.20
C ILE A 221 0.14 -0.63 1.72
N ASN A 222 -0.90 -0.06 2.36
CA ASN A 222 -1.16 -0.23 3.79
C ASN A 222 -1.41 -1.70 4.16
N THR A 223 -2.29 -2.36 3.41
CA THR A 223 -2.69 -3.76 3.64
C THR A 223 -1.49 -4.68 3.44
N LEU A 224 -0.71 -4.46 2.37
CA LEU A 224 0.50 -5.23 2.12
C LEU A 224 1.51 -5.06 3.26
N ALA A 225 1.74 -3.83 3.73
CA ALA A 225 2.68 -3.56 4.82
C ALA A 225 2.27 -4.26 6.12
N GLY A 226 0.99 -4.15 6.50
CA GLY A 226 0.45 -4.82 7.68
C GLY A 226 0.47 -6.35 7.57
N ALA A 227 0.15 -6.90 6.40
CA ALA A 227 0.17 -8.34 6.16
C ALA A 227 1.59 -8.90 6.24
N LEU A 228 2.55 -8.31 5.52
CA LEU A 228 3.94 -8.75 5.54
C LEU A 228 4.56 -8.62 6.94
N TYR A 229 4.27 -7.53 7.67
CA TYR A 229 4.75 -7.39 9.05
C TYR A 229 4.28 -8.54 9.94
N LYS A 230 3.00 -8.92 9.87
CA LYS A 230 2.46 -10.05 10.65
C LYS A 230 3.08 -11.39 10.26
N VAL A 231 3.38 -11.60 8.98
CA VAL A 231 4.02 -12.83 8.48
C VAL A 231 5.48 -12.90 8.93
N PHE A 232 6.23 -11.80 8.84
CA PHE A 232 7.66 -11.79 9.12
C PHE A 232 8.02 -11.59 10.59
N SER A 233 7.13 -11.00 11.40
CA SER A 233 7.34 -10.80 12.85
C SER A 233 6.81 -11.97 13.69
N ALA A 234 6.75 -13.15 13.10
CA ALA A 234 6.26 -14.35 13.76
C ALA A 234 7.16 -14.74 14.94
N SER A 235 6.57 -14.92 16.13
CA SER A 235 7.29 -15.53 17.26
C SER A 235 7.75 -16.94 16.88
N PRO A 236 8.95 -17.38 17.30
CA PRO A 236 9.44 -18.75 17.08
C PRO A 236 8.47 -19.84 17.55
N ALA A 237 7.66 -19.54 18.57
CA ALA A 237 6.66 -20.47 19.10
C ALA A 237 5.41 -20.63 18.21
N ASP A 238 5.15 -19.73 17.24
CA ASP A 238 4.00 -19.85 16.35
C ASP A 238 4.36 -20.59 15.07
N GLN A 239 4.16 -21.90 15.12
CA GLN A 239 4.43 -22.79 13.99
C GLN A 239 3.64 -22.39 12.73
N ALA A 240 2.36 -21.99 12.83
CA ALA A 240 1.55 -21.67 11.66
C ALA A 240 2.06 -20.41 10.94
N ARG A 241 2.48 -19.39 11.70
CA ARG A 241 3.08 -18.18 11.10
C ARG A 241 4.46 -18.43 10.51
N ASN A 242 5.26 -19.32 11.12
CA ASN A 242 6.54 -19.72 10.55
C ASN A 242 6.37 -20.45 9.22
N GLU A 243 5.38 -21.33 9.11
CA GLU A 243 5.04 -21.99 7.85
C GLU A 243 4.54 -20.97 6.80
N MET A 244 3.71 -20.00 7.19
CA MET A 244 3.29 -18.92 6.29
C MET A 244 4.48 -18.10 5.78
N ARG A 245 5.44 -17.80 6.66
CA ARG A 245 6.67 -17.09 6.30
C ARG A 245 7.49 -17.88 5.28
N GLN A 246 7.71 -19.17 5.53
CA GLN A 246 8.43 -20.03 4.60
C GLN A 246 7.67 -20.21 3.27
N ALA A 247 6.35 -20.34 3.31
CA ALA A 247 5.50 -20.39 2.13
C ALA A 247 5.62 -19.13 1.29
N CYS A 248 5.68 -17.95 1.92
CA CYS A 248 5.88 -16.68 1.24
C CYS A 248 7.23 -16.64 0.49
N PHE A 249 8.32 -17.06 1.13
CA PHE A 249 9.64 -17.11 0.47
C PHE A 249 9.68 -18.08 -0.70
N ASP A 250 9.17 -19.29 -0.52
CA ASP A 250 9.20 -20.32 -1.55
C ASP A 250 8.27 -19.96 -2.71
N TYR A 251 7.12 -19.33 -2.43
CA TYR A 251 6.21 -18.79 -3.45
C TYR A 251 6.90 -17.73 -4.31
N LEU A 252 7.63 -16.79 -3.69
CA LEU A 252 8.39 -15.78 -4.42
C LEU A 252 9.53 -16.41 -5.23
N SER A 253 10.11 -17.50 -4.74
CA SER A 253 11.20 -18.22 -5.40
C SER A 253 10.77 -18.96 -6.67
N LEU A 254 9.47 -19.19 -6.88
CA LEU A 254 8.94 -19.76 -8.13
C LEU A 254 9.15 -18.84 -9.36
N GLY A 255 9.45 -17.56 -9.16
CA GLY A 255 9.68 -16.61 -10.24
C GLY A 255 8.42 -16.30 -11.08
N GLY A 256 8.60 -15.61 -12.21
CA GLY A 256 7.49 -15.25 -13.10
C GLY A 256 6.41 -14.43 -12.39
N VAL A 257 5.14 -14.79 -12.60
CA VAL A 257 3.98 -14.09 -11.99
C VAL A 257 4.00 -14.14 -10.46
N PHE A 258 4.54 -15.22 -9.87
CA PHE A 258 4.59 -15.42 -8.42
C PHE A 258 5.56 -14.47 -7.71
N SER A 259 6.57 -13.95 -8.44
CA SER A 259 7.49 -12.92 -7.94
C SER A 259 7.14 -11.53 -8.47
N ASN A 260 6.94 -11.40 -9.79
CA ASN A 260 6.68 -10.12 -10.45
C ASN A 260 5.41 -9.44 -9.93
N GLY A 261 4.35 -10.20 -9.63
CA GLY A 261 3.10 -9.66 -9.09
C GLY A 261 3.28 -9.04 -7.70
N PRO A 262 3.74 -9.80 -6.68
CA PRO A 262 4.01 -9.27 -5.35
C PRO A 262 5.04 -8.13 -5.34
N ILE A 263 6.10 -8.22 -6.16
CA ILE A 263 7.09 -7.15 -6.26
C ILE A 263 6.50 -5.90 -6.92
N ALA A 264 5.61 -6.02 -7.90
CA ALA A 264 4.89 -4.88 -8.48
C ALA A 264 3.94 -4.20 -7.49
N LEU A 265 3.34 -4.96 -6.56
CA LEU A 265 2.55 -4.44 -5.44
C LEU A 265 3.44 -3.71 -4.44
N LEU A 266 4.56 -4.33 -4.03
CA LEU A 266 5.52 -3.78 -3.07
C LEU A 266 6.17 -2.49 -3.56
N SER A 267 6.56 -2.47 -4.84
CA SER A 267 7.15 -1.31 -5.50
C SER A 267 6.16 -0.18 -5.77
N GLY A 268 4.87 -0.38 -5.54
CA GLY A 268 3.83 0.60 -5.86
C GLY A 268 3.65 0.88 -7.35
N LEU A 269 4.20 0.03 -8.24
CA LEU A 269 4.04 0.16 -9.69
C LEU A 269 2.67 -0.34 -10.16
N ASN A 270 2.10 -1.32 -9.48
CA ASN A 270 0.79 -1.87 -9.81
C ASN A 270 -0.04 -2.16 -8.54
N PRO A 271 -0.44 -1.13 -7.77
CA PRO A 271 -1.15 -1.30 -6.50
C PRO A 271 -2.64 -1.62 -6.72
N ARG A 272 -2.92 -2.78 -7.36
CA ARG A 272 -4.28 -3.26 -7.62
C ARG A 272 -4.79 -4.11 -6.45
N PRO A 273 -5.89 -3.73 -5.78
CA PRO A 273 -6.43 -4.50 -4.65
C PRO A 273 -6.73 -5.97 -4.98
N LEU A 274 -7.25 -6.25 -6.18
CA LEU A 274 -7.56 -7.62 -6.61
C LEU A 274 -6.29 -8.47 -6.77
N SER A 275 -5.19 -7.88 -7.25
CA SER A 275 -3.92 -8.58 -7.37
C SER A 275 -3.35 -8.90 -5.98
N LEU A 276 -3.46 -7.96 -5.03
CA LEU A 276 -3.07 -8.20 -3.64
C LEU A 276 -3.85 -9.38 -3.03
N VAL A 277 -5.18 -9.36 -3.16
CA VAL A 277 -6.03 -10.45 -2.65
C VAL A 277 -5.66 -11.78 -3.31
N ALA A 278 -5.46 -11.79 -4.63
CA ALA A 278 -5.11 -13.00 -5.36
C ALA A 278 -3.79 -13.61 -4.90
N HIS A 279 -2.72 -12.81 -4.78
CA HIS A 279 -1.43 -13.30 -4.31
C HIS A 279 -1.47 -13.71 -2.85
N PHE A 280 -2.21 -13.00 -1.99
CA PHE A 280 -2.36 -13.36 -0.59
C PHE A 280 -2.97 -14.77 -0.43
N PHE A 281 -4.07 -15.04 -1.14
CA PHE A 281 -4.68 -16.37 -1.12
C PHE A 281 -3.82 -17.43 -1.81
N ALA A 282 -3.12 -17.08 -2.90
CA ALA A 282 -2.21 -18.00 -3.56
C ALA A 282 -1.07 -18.46 -2.63
N VAL A 283 -0.48 -17.56 -1.84
CA VAL A 283 0.54 -17.89 -0.83
C VAL A 283 -0.06 -18.79 0.26
N ALA A 284 -1.27 -18.48 0.75
CA ALA A 284 -1.91 -19.30 1.78
C ALA A 284 -2.21 -20.73 1.29
N ILE A 285 -2.77 -20.88 0.08
CA ILE A 285 -3.04 -22.17 -0.55
C ILE A 285 -1.72 -22.93 -0.79
N TYR A 286 -0.69 -22.24 -1.28
CA TYR A 286 0.63 -22.82 -1.48
C TYR A 286 1.25 -23.34 -0.17
N GLY A 287 1.14 -22.58 0.93
CA GLY A 287 1.59 -23.00 2.25
C GLY A 287 0.86 -24.23 2.79
N VAL A 288 -0.47 -24.29 2.60
CA VAL A 288 -1.27 -25.46 2.97
C VAL A 288 -0.88 -26.67 2.13
N GLY A 289 -0.74 -26.50 0.81
CA GLY A 289 -0.32 -27.57 -0.10
C GLY A 289 1.03 -28.17 0.31
N ARG A 290 2.00 -27.31 0.65
CA ARG A 290 3.31 -27.74 1.17
C ARG A 290 3.20 -28.54 2.46
N LEU A 291 2.30 -28.17 3.37
CA LEU A 291 2.10 -28.89 4.62
C LEU A 291 1.45 -30.26 4.43
N LEU A 292 0.50 -30.38 3.51
CA LEU A 292 -0.29 -31.59 3.31
C LEU A 292 0.41 -32.64 2.42
N LEU A 293 1.46 -32.27 1.69
CA LEU A 293 2.21 -33.18 0.84
C LEU A 293 3.45 -33.77 1.54
N PRO A 294 3.86 -35.01 1.22
CA PRO A 294 3.15 -35.97 0.35
C PRO A 294 1.96 -36.66 1.05
N PHE A 295 1.89 -36.66 2.38
CA PHE A 295 0.81 -37.26 3.15
C PHE A 295 0.24 -36.30 4.21
N PRO A 296 -1.09 -36.10 4.26
CA PRO A 296 -1.73 -35.27 5.27
C PRO A 296 -1.80 -36.02 6.61
N SER A 297 -1.16 -35.48 7.64
CA SER A 297 -1.35 -35.93 9.03
C SER A 297 -2.33 -35.02 9.77
N LEU A 298 -3.01 -35.52 10.80
CA LEU A 298 -3.94 -34.71 11.62
C LEU A 298 -3.27 -33.44 12.17
N LYS A 299 -1.99 -33.53 12.57
CA LYS A 299 -1.19 -32.38 13.00
C LYS A 299 -0.99 -31.37 11.86
N ARG A 300 -0.65 -31.82 10.66
CA ARG A 300 -0.45 -30.97 9.47
C ARG A 300 -1.75 -30.32 8.99
N LEU A 301 -2.86 -31.07 9.02
CA LEU A 301 -4.21 -30.55 8.75
C LEU A 301 -4.58 -29.46 9.75
N TRP A 302 -4.31 -29.67 11.04
CA TRP A 302 -4.55 -28.66 12.08
C TRP A 302 -3.72 -27.39 11.83
N ILE A 303 -2.44 -27.53 11.52
CA ILE A 303 -1.56 -26.38 11.23
C ILE A 303 -2.04 -25.64 9.97
N GLY A 304 -2.43 -26.36 8.92
CA GLY A 304 -3.01 -25.78 7.70
C GLY A 304 -4.31 -25.02 7.96
N ALA A 305 -5.21 -25.58 8.78
CA ALA A 305 -6.43 -24.89 9.19
C ALA A 305 -6.11 -23.63 10.02
N ARG A 306 -5.12 -23.71 10.92
CA ARG A 306 -4.63 -22.53 11.67
C ARG A 306 -4.00 -21.49 10.76
N LEU A 307 -3.28 -21.87 9.71
CA LEU A 307 -2.65 -20.94 8.77
C LEU A 307 -3.70 -20.05 8.09
N ILE A 308 -4.85 -20.63 7.74
CA ILE A 308 -5.99 -19.92 7.13
C ILE A 308 -6.83 -19.17 8.18
N SER A 309 -7.03 -19.75 9.36
CA SER A 309 -7.78 -19.09 10.42
C SER A 309 -7.00 -17.95 11.08
N SER A 310 -5.66 -18.00 11.05
CA SER A 310 -4.76 -16.98 11.62
C SER A 310 -4.31 -15.93 10.62
N SER A 311 -4.61 -16.11 9.31
CA SER A 311 -4.74 -14.99 8.40
C SER A 311 -5.98 -14.17 8.81
N ASP A 312 -5.90 -13.54 9.97
CA ASP A 312 -6.93 -12.70 10.54
C ASP A 312 -7.01 -11.45 9.62
N VAL A 313 -8.02 -11.48 8.75
CA VAL A 313 -8.38 -10.54 7.68
C VAL A 313 -8.70 -9.13 8.21
N LYS A 314 -8.37 -8.81 9.47
CA LYS A 314 -8.55 -7.47 10.06
C LYS A 314 -7.77 -6.36 9.33
N GLY A 315 -6.75 -6.72 8.56
CA GLY A 315 -6.03 -5.77 7.68
C GLY A 315 -6.75 -5.48 6.36
N LEU A 316 -7.75 -6.29 5.98
CA LEU A 316 -8.60 -6.07 4.81
C LEU A 316 -9.85 -5.25 5.15
N ASP A 317 -9.94 -4.64 6.33
CA ASP A 317 -11.06 -3.76 6.67
C ASP A 317 -11.19 -2.60 5.66
N ASP A 318 -10.06 -2.11 5.14
CA ASP A 318 -10.01 -1.13 4.03
C ASP A 318 -10.37 -1.72 2.66
N VAL A 319 -10.32 -3.06 2.52
CA VAL A 319 -10.66 -3.82 1.31
C VAL A 319 -12.10 -4.36 1.39
N LYS A 320 -12.80 -4.25 2.53
CA LYS A 320 -14.20 -4.70 2.71
C LYS A 320 -15.18 -4.12 1.67
N LEU A 321 -14.83 -3.00 1.03
CA LEU A 321 -15.60 -2.44 -0.09
C LEU A 321 -15.58 -3.33 -1.36
N PHE A 322 -14.61 -4.25 -1.48
CA PHE A 322 -14.44 -5.19 -2.59
C PHE A 322 -14.72 -6.65 -2.21
N VAL A 323 -15.09 -6.94 -0.96
CA VAL A 323 -15.31 -8.30 -0.43
C VAL A 323 -16.80 -8.70 -0.32
N PRO A 324 -17.76 -8.29 -1.18
CA PRO A 324 -19.06 -8.97 -1.20
C PRO A 324 -19.00 -10.32 -1.97
N ILE A 325 -17.85 -11.00 -2.05
CA ILE A 325 -17.69 -12.23 -2.85
C ILE A 325 -17.14 -13.42 -2.06
N PHE A 326 -16.37 -13.22 -0.98
CA PHE A 326 -15.72 -14.33 -0.28
C PHE A 326 -16.26 -14.51 1.13
N GLY A 327 -17.40 -15.20 1.21
CA GLY A 327 -17.85 -15.80 2.47
C GLY A 327 -16.86 -16.90 2.88
N VAL A 328 -16.32 -16.78 4.09
CA VAL A 328 -15.45 -17.76 4.79
C VAL A 328 -15.97 -19.21 4.71
N LYS A 329 -17.27 -19.40 4.45
CA LYS A 329 -17.92 -20.69 4.22
C LYS A 329 -17.39 -21.47 3.00
N SER A 330 -16.87 -20.80 1.96
CA SER A 330 -16.41 -21.47 0.73
C SER A 330 -15.13 -22.28 0.92
N LEU A 331 -14.25 -21.87 1.86
CA LEU A 331 -12.98 -22.57 2.09
C LEU A 331 -13.17 -23.88 2.87
N ALA A 332 -14.17 -23.94 3.78
CA ALA A 332 -14.55 -25.18 4.45
C ALA A 332 -15.04 -26.24 3.44
N SER A 333 -15.77 -25.81 2.40
CA SER A 333 -16.18 -26.68 1.29
C SER A 333 -14.99 -27.17 0.44
N PHE A 334 -13.94 -26.36 0.29
CA PHE A 334 -12.71 -26.76 -0.41
C PHE A 334 -11.93 -27.83 0.36
N PHE A 335 -11.83 -27.72 1.69
CA PHE A 335 -11.26 -28.78 2.52
C PHE A 335 -12.09 -30.06 2.51
N ALA A 336 -13.42 -29.96 2.52
CA ALA A 336 -14.31 -31.11 2.39
C ALA A 336 -14.12 -31.85 1.05
N LEU A 337 -13.83 -31.12 -0.03
CA LEU A 337 -13.53 -31.70 -1.34
C LEU A 337 -12.19 -32.46 -1.33
N ILE A 338 -11.17 -31.94 -0.64
CA ILE A 338 -9.84 -32.55 -0.54
C ILE A 338 -9.85 -33.78 0.39
N THR A 339 -10.61 -33.77 1.49
CA THR A 339 -10.78 -34.97 2.33
C THR A 339 -11.60 -36.06 1.63
N CYS A 340 -12.60 -35.71 0.82
CA CYS A 340 -13.34 -36.69 0.02
C CYS A 340 -12.50 -37.31 -1.12
N ALA A 341 -11.53 -36.58 -1.67
CA ALA A 341 -10.67 -37.08 -2.74
C ALA A 341 -9.60 -38.10 -2.27
N ASN A 342 -9.27 -38.14 -0.99
CA ASN A 342 -8.30 -39.08 -0.38
C ASN A 342 -8.95 -40.27 0.33
N ALA A 343 -10.28 -40.43 0.24
CA ALA A 343 -11.04 -41.54 0.85
C ALA A 343 -11.47 -42.61 -0.17
N LYS A 344 -10.78 -42.73 -1.30
CA LYS A 344 -10.91 -43.84 -2.26
C LYS A 344 -9.55 -44.37 -2.65
#